data_AF-A0A6D2GBH3-F1
#
_entry.id   AF-A0A6D2GBH3-F1
#
_cell.length_a   1.000
_cell.length_b   1.000
_cell.length_c   1.000
_cell.angle_alpha   90.00
_cell.angle_beta   90.00
_cell.angle_gamma   90.00
#
_symmetry.space_group_name_H-M   'P 1'
#
loop_
_entity.id
_entity.type
_entity.pdbx_description
1 polymer ?
#
loop_
_entity_poly.entity_id
_entity_poly.type
_entity_poly.pdbx_seq_one_letter_code
_entity_poly.pdbx_strand_id
1 'polypeptide(L)' 'MNAREVLAKVAAVESRSEHPIARAIVVSAEEEGIALPGMSGFESVTGMGVYATVTGTRVDVGGRSLYARNWRGY' A
#
# COMPACT_ATOMS: atom_id res chain seq x y z
N MET A 1 -0.53 -13.78 -7.99
CA MET A 1 -0.94 -12.37 -7.91
C MET A 1 -0.95 -11.82 -9.31
N ASN A 2 -2.10 -11.30 -9.76
CA ASN A 2 -2.18 -10.57 -11.02
C ASN A 2 -1.91 -9.06 -10.78
N ALA A 3 -1.63 -8.30 -11.84
CA ALA A 3 -1.30 -6.88 -11.73
C ALA A 3 -2.43 -6.07 -11.08
N ARG A 4 -3.69 -6.44 -11.37
CA ARG A 4 -4.90 -5.78 -10.84
C ARG A 4 -5.05 -5.97 -9.33
N GLU A 5 -4.75 -7.16 -8.82
CA GLU A 5 -4.75 -7.49 -7.39
C GLU A 5 -3.66 -6.72 -6.64
N VAL A 6 -2.49 -6.59 -7.25
CA VAL A 6 -1.39 -5.78 -6.68
C VAL A 6 -1.84 -4.32 -6.61
N LEU A 7 -2.36 -3.78 -7.71
CA LEU A 7 -2.86 -2.41 -7.75
C LEU A 7 -3.99 -2.19 -6.73
N ALA A 8 -4.96 -3.11 -6.62
CA ALA A 8 -6.03 -3.05 -5.62
C ALA A 8 -5.49 -2.99 -4.19
N LYS A 9 -4.51 -3.86 -3.87
CA LYS A 9 -3.90 -3.93 -2.53
C LYS A 9 -3.08 -2.69 -2.20
N VAL A 10 -2.28 -2.20 -3.14
CA VAL A 10 -1.47 -0.99 -2.95
C VAL A 10 -2.37 0.24 -2.84
N ALA A 11 -3.36 0.38 -3.73
CA ALA A 11 -4.32 1.47 -3.68
C ALA A 11 -5.15 1.47 -2.38
N ALA A 12 -5.52 0.29 -1.85
CA ALA A 12 -6.17 0.21 -0.55
C ALA A 12 -5.29 0.79 0.57
N VAL A 13 -4.00 0.45 0.61
CA VAL A 13 -3.04 0.98 1.60
C VAL A 13 -2.83 2.48 1.42
N GLU A 14 -2.63 2.90 0.17
CA GLU A 14 -2.35 4.30 -0.21
C GLU A 14 -3.58 5.20 -0.10
N SER A 15 -4.81 4.65 -0.03
CA SER A 15 -6.03 5.44 0.22
C SER A 15 -6.04 6.21 1.54
N ARG A 16 -5.19 5.81 2.50
CA ARG A 16 -4.99 6.50 3.79
C ARG A 16 -3.70 7.32 3.86
N SER A 17 -2.94 7.37 2.78
CA SER A 17 -1.66 8.08 2.68
C SER A 17 -1.90 9.46 2.04
N GLU A 18 -1.32 10.50 2.62
CA GLU A 18 -1.53 11.89 2.16
C GLU A 18 -0.57 12.30 1.04
N HIS A 19 0.28 11.39 0.56
CA HIS A 19 1.28 11.72 -0.45
C HIS A 19 0.65 11.93 -1.83
N PRO A 20 1.16 12.89 -2.64
CA PRO A 20 0.70 13.07 -4.02
C PRO A 20 0.81 11.80 -4.88
N ILE A 21 1.84 10.98 -4.64
CA ILE A 21 2.04 9.70 -5.34
C ILE A 21 0.98 8.67 -4.94
N ALA A 22 0.63 8.60 -3.65
CA ALA A 22 -0.42 7.72 -3.14
C ALA A 22 -1.75 7.99 -3.85
N ARG A 23 -2.08 9.27 -4.01
CA ARG A 23 -3.28 9.71 -4.71
C ARG A 23 -3.30 9.26 -6.17
N ALA A 24 -2.17 9.34 -6.88
CA ALA A 24 -2.10 8.88 -8.27
C ALA A 24 -2.38 7.38 -8.40
N ILE A 25 -1.94 6.57 -7.44
CA ILE A 25 -2.20 5.13 -7.41
C ILE A 25 -3.69 4.84 -7.16
N VAL A 26 -4.30 5.56 -6.21
CA VAL A 26 -5.74 5.42 -5.91
C VAL A 26 -6.58 5.81 -7.12
N VAL A 27 -6.26 6.93 -7.77
CA VAL A 27 -6.95 7.39 -8.99
C VAL A 27 -6.81 6.36 -10.12
N SER A 28 -5.61 5.80 -10.34
CA SER A 28 -5.43 4.74 -11.35
C SER A 28 -6.29 3.50 -11.06
N ALA A 29 -6.43 3.11 -9.79
CA ALA A 29 -7.30 2.00 -9.41
C ALA A 29 -8.79 2.32 -9.64
N GLU A 30 -9.21 3.56 -9.38
CA GLU A 30 -10.58 4.04 -9.65
C GLU A 30 -10.87 4.09 -11.15
N GLU A 31 -9.94 4.60 -11.97
CA GLU A 31 -10.05 4.65 -13.43
C GLU A 31 -10.15 3.25 -14.06
N GLU A 32 -9.47 2.26 -13.48
CA GLU A 32 -9.57 0.85 -13.88
C GLU A 32 -10.79 0.12 -13.30
N GLY A 33 -11.67 0.82 -12.56
CA GLY A 33 -12.87 0.25 -11.93
C GLY A 33 -12.55 -0.84 -10.91
N ILE A 34 -11.43 -0.73 -10.21
CA ILE A 34 -10.96 -1.69 -9.21
C ILE A 34 -11.58 -1.37 -7.86
N ALA A 35 -12.32 -2.33 -7.29
CA ALA A 35 -12.79 -2.20 -5.92
C ALA A 35 -11.63 -2.33 -4.93
N LEU A 36 -11.50 -1.34 -4.03
CA LEU A 36 -10.48 -1.37 -3.00
C LEU A 36 -10.88 -2.36 -1.89
N PRO A 37 -10.09 -3.42 -1.65
CA PRO A 37 -10.34 -4.33 -0.55
C PRO A 37 -10.24 -3.64 0.81
N GLY A 38 -10.98 -4.15 1.79
CA GLY A 38 -10.86 -3.71 3.18
C GLY A 38 -9.45 -3.98 3.73
N MET A 39 -8.96 -3.05 4.54
CA MET A 39 -7.66 -3.16 5.19
C MET A 39 -7.75 -2.89 6.70
N SER A 40 -6.76 -3.41 7.43
CA SER A 40 -6.66 -3.30 8.88
C SER A 40 -5.19 -3.11 9.31
N GLY A 41 -4.99 -2.56 10.51
CA GLY A 41 -3.63 -2.33 11.04
C GLY A 41 -2.80 -1.41 10.17
N PHE A 42 -3.42 -0.38 9.59
CA PHE A 42 -2.71 0.65 8.83
C PHE A 42 -1.81 1.45 9.75
N GLU A 43 -0.55 1.62 9.36
CA GLU A 43 0.42 2.45 10.06
C GLU A 43 1.20 3.30 9.06
N SER A 44 1.36 4.58 9.38
CA SER A 44 2.17 5.51 8.62
C SER A 44 3.48 5.77 9.35
N VAL A 45 4.58 5.53 8.65
CA VAL A 45 5.93 5.74 9.15
C VAL A 45 6.48 6.98 8.46
N THR A 46 6.42 8.12 9.16
CA THR A 46 6.88 9.41 8.65
C THR A 46 8.29 9.32 8.07
N GLY A 47 8.44 9.75 6.82
CA GLY A 47 9.72 9.74 6.11
C GLY A 47 10.18 8.36 5.59
N MET A 48 9.40 7.29 5.75
CA MET A 48 9.76 5.95 5.28
C MET A 48 8.70 5.31 4.38
N GLY A 49 7.41 5.47 4.70
CA GLY A 49 6.30 4.91 3.94
C GLY A 49 5.13 4.49 4.84
N VAL A 50 4.23 3.68 4.30
CA VAL A 50 3.03 3.18 4.97
C VAL A 50 2.93 1.67 4.85
N TYR A 51 2.21 1.03 5.76
CA TYR A 51 1.88 -0.38 5.61
C TYR A 51 0.50 -0.70 6.18
N ALA A 52 -0.13 -1.74 5.67
CA ALA A 52 -1.37 -2.27 6.23
C ALA A 52 -1.54 -3.76 5.90
N THR A 53 -2.49 -4.40 6.57
CA THR A 53 -2.93 -5.75 6.22
C THR A 53 -4.18 -5.65 5.36
N VAL A 54 -4.07 -6.08 4.10
CA VAL A 54 -5.14 -6.11 3.10
C VAL A 54 -5.50 -7.57 2.84
N THR A 55 -6.77 -7.94 3.07
CA THR A 55 -7.25 -9.33 2.89
C THR A 55 -6.35 -10.39 3.54
N GLY A 56 -5.83 -10.11 4.75
CA GLY A 56 -4.93 -11.01 5.48
C GLY A 56 -3.48 -11.03 4.96
N THR A 57 -3.15 -10.24 3.94
CA THR A 57 -1.78 -10.07 3.42
C THR A 57 -1.20 -8.75 3.92
N ARG A 58 0.00 -8.78 4.50
CA ARG A 58 0.74 -7.55 4.81
C ARG A 58 1.27 -6.92 3.53
N VAL A 59 1.00 -5.63 3.35
CA VAL A 59 1.44 -4.83 2.21
C VAL A 59 2.20 -3.63 2.77
N ASP A 60 3.48 -3.53 2.40
CA ASP A 60 4.35 -2.41 2.76
C ASP A 60 4.57 -1.55 1.51
N VAL A 61 4.26 -0.25 1.60
CA VAL A 61 4.40 0.71 0.49
C VAL A 61 5.28 1.86 0.95
N GLY A 62 6.50 1.94 0.43
CA GLY A 62 7.46 2.92 0.92
C GLY A 62 8.82 2.81 0.26
N GLY A 63 9.73 3.67 0.69
CA GLY A 63 11.11 3.71 0.20
C GLY A 63 11.99 2.61 0.81
N ARG A 64 13.24 2.57 0.36
CA ARG A 64 14.28 1.64 0.83
C ARG A 64 14.42 1.59 2.36
N SER A 65 14.15 2.69 3.06
CA SER A 65 14.18 2.77 4.53
C SER A 65 13.10 1.93 5.21
N LEU A 66 11.89 1.84 4.64
CA LEU A 66 10.83 0.97 5.16
C LEU A 66 11.20 -0.51 4.94
N TYR A 67 11.72 -0.83 3.75
CA TYR A 67 12.21 -2.18 3.44
C TYR A 67 13.35 -2.60 4.38
N ALA A 68 14.29 -1.72 4.69
CA ALA A 68 15.39 -2.01 5.61
C ALA A 68 14.90 -2.29 7.05
N ARG A 69 13.82 -1.65 7.51
CA ARG A 69 13.22 -1.89 8.83
C ARG A 69 12.51 -3.24 8.92
N ASN A 70 11.81 -3.64 7.85
CA ASN A 70 11.05 -4.90 7.82
C ASN A 70 11.89 -6.09 7.34
N TRP A 71 13.10 -5.86 6.82
CA TRP A 71 14.04 -6.91 6.45
C TRP A 71 14.58 -7.62 7.69
N ARG A 72 13.96 -8.75 8.03
CA ARG A 72 14.59 -9.76 8.88
C ARG A 72 15.56 -10.56 8.01
N GLY A 73 16.83 -10.16 8.04
CA GLY A 73 17.91 -10.96 7.47
C GLY A 73 17.91 -12.35 8.09
N TYR A 74 18.05 -13.37 7.25
CA TYR A 74 18.50 -14.71 7.66
C TYR A 74 20.02 -14.72 7.74
#